data_AF-A0A2R7Y7B3-F1
#
_entry.id   AF-A0A2R7Y7B3-F1
#
_cell.length_a   1.000
_cell.length_b   1.000
_cell.length_c   1.000
_cell.angle_alpha   90.00
_cell.angle_beta   90.00
_cell.angle_gamma   90.00
#
_symmetry.space_group_name_H-M   'P 1'
#
loop_
_entity.id
_entity.type
_entity.pdbx_description
1 polymer ?
#
loop_
_entity_poly.entity_id
_entity_poly.type
_entity_poly.pdbx_seq_one_letter_code
_entity_poly.pdbx_strand_id
1 'polypeptide(L)' 'MEHSKNSKGKAKRVQVTFTEEQWKLIERLRGVMGSDDAELVRNIVLTWLSEKSIVSEVAKKDLKTGGG' A
#
# COMPACT_ATOMS: atom_id res chain seq x y z
N MET A 1 -11.78 22.63 -24.20
CA MET A 1 -11.03 22.48 -22.93
C MET A 1 -11.48 21.16 -22.32
N GLU A 2 -10.72 20.09 -22.57
CA GLU A 2 -11.08 18.75 -22.12
C GLU A 2 -10.35 18.48 -20.80
N HIS A 3 -11.12 18.36 -19.71
CA HIS A 3 -10.57 17.93 -18.43
C HIS A 3 -10.21 16.45 -18.54
N SER A 4 -8.92 16.18 -18.76
CA SER A 4 -8.35 14.83 -18.75
C SER A 4 -8.72 14.14 -17.44
N LYS A 5 -9.59 13.12 -17.53
CA LYS A 5 -10.07 12.34 -16.38
C LYS A 5 -8.87 11.67 -15.73
N ASN A 6 -8.53 12.13 -14.53
CA ASN A 6 -7.58 11.47 -13.64
C ASN A 6 -8.02 10.01 -13.43
N SER A 7 -7.34 9.07 -14.09
CA SER A 7 -7.53 7.63 -13.93
C SER A 7 -6.95 7.19 -12.58
N LYS A 8 -7.51 7.67 -11.47
CA LYS A 8 -7.30 7.03 -10.17
C LYS A 8 -7.92 5.65 -10.30
N GLY A 9 -7.09 4.62 -10.45
CA GLY A 9 -7.53 3.23 -10.48
C GLY A 9 -8.52 2.97 -9.35
N LYS A 10 -9.60 2.24 -9.63
CA LYS A 10 -10.68 1.98 -8.66
C LYS A 10 -10.07 1.44 -7.36
N ALA A 11 -10.20 2.17 -6.26
CA ALA A 11 -9.71 1.72 -4.96
C ALA A 11 -10.45 0.44 -4.56
N LYS A 12 -9.70 -0.63 -4.25
CA LYS A 12 -10.25 -1.89 -3.76
C LYS A 12 -10.28 -1.87 -2.24
N ARG A 13 -11.44 -2.13 -1.63
CA ARG A 13 -11.60 -2.28 -0.18
C ARG A 13 -11.41 -3.75 0.21
N VAL A 14 -10.62 -4.00 1.24
CA VAL A 14 -10.40 -5.33 1.83
C VAL A 14 -10.62 -5.21 3.32
N GLN A 15 -11.51 -6.04 3.88
CA GLN A 15 -11.73 -6.12 5.33
C GLN A 15 -10.72 -7.11 5.92
N VAL A 16 -10.03 -6.69 6.98
CA VAL A 16 -9.06 -7.50 7.70
C VAL A 16 -9.39 -7.42 9.19
N THR A 17 -9.29 -8.55 9.89
CA THR A 17 -9.49 -8.64 11.33
C THR A 17 -8.16 -8.92 12.01
N PHE A 18 -7.80 -8.09 12.99
CA PHE A 18 -6.65 -8.29 13.86
C PHE A 18 -7.13 -8.66 15.26
N THR A 19 -6.32 -9.42 15.99
CA THR A 19 -6.54 -9.57 17.44
C THR A 19 -6.19 -8.26 18.15
N GLU A 20 -6.68 -8.08 19.38
CA GLU A 20 -6.37 -6.88 20.17
C GLU A 20 -4.86 -6.68 20.36
N GLU A 21 -4.11 -7.75 20.59
CA GLU A 21 -2.66 -7.68 20.79
C GLU A 21 -1.93 -7.25 19.50
N GLN A 22 -2.38 -7.76 18.35
CA GLN A 22 -1.86 -7.32 17.05
C GLN A 22 -2.16 -5.85 16.79
N TRP A 23 -3.37 -5.40 17.12
CA TRP A 23 -3.75 -4.00 16.97
C TRP A 23 -2.93 -3.09 17.89
N LYS A 24 -2.76 -3.45 19.17
CA LYS A 24 -1.91 -2.72 20.13
C LYS A 24 -0.47 -2.58 19.63
N LEU A 25 0.06 -3.57 18.91
CA LEU A 25 1.38 -3.47 18.30
C LEU A 25 1.37 -2.46 17.14
N ILE A 26 0.38 -2.55 16.25
CA ILE A 26 0.23 -1.66 15.09
C ILE A 26 0.06 -0.20 15.55
N GLU A 27 -0.74 0.06 16.58
CA GLU A 27 -1.01 1.42 17.07
C GLU A 27 0.23 2.15 17.59
N ARG A 28 1.28 1.44 18.00
CA ARG A 28 2.56 2.07 18.40
C ARG A 28 3.24 2.82 17.24
N LEU A 29 2.84 2.53 16.00
CA LEU A 29 3.34 3.17 14.80
C LEU A 29 2.51 4.40 14.38
N ARG A 30 1.38 4.68 15.06
CA ARG A 30 0.53 5.83 14.77
C ARG A 30 1.30 7.14 14.99
N GLY A 31 1.07 8.11 14.11
CA GLY A 31 1.79 9.39 14.11
C GLY A 31 3.12 9.35 13.34
N VAL A 32 3.75 8.18 13.21
CA VAL A 32 4.93 7.99 12.35
C VAL A 32 4.52 7.44 10.98
N MET A 33 3.70 6.38 10.98
CA MET A 33 3.31 5.65 9.77
C MET A 33 1.92 6.06 9.25
N GLY A 34 1.25 7.03 9.87
CA GLY A 34 -0.06 7.52 9.43
C GLY A 34 -0.90 8.04 10.59
N SER A 35 -1.95 8.79 10.25
CA SER A 35 -2.90 9.32 11.23
C SER A 35 -4.12 8.43 11.44
N ASP A 36 -4.65 7.82 10.38
CA ASP A 36 -5.78 6.90 10.44
C ASP A 36 -5.37 5.44 10.23
N ASP A 37 -6.30 4.54 10.55
CA ASP A 37 -6.10 3.10 10.56
C ASP A 37 -5.78 2.54 9.17
N ALA A 38 -6.42 3.10 8.13
CA ALA A 38 -6.22 2.64 6.75
C ALA A 38 -4.86 3.09 6.22
N GLU A 39 -4.39 4.29 6.58
CA GLU A 39 -3.04 4.74 6.25
C GLU A 39 -1.98 3.92 6.95
N LEU A 40 -2.19 3.64 8.23
CA LEU A 40 -1.28 2.87 9.05
C LEU A 40 -1.04 1.49 8.44
N VAL A 41 -2.12 0.75 8.15
CA VAL A 41 -2.06 -0.57 7.52
C VAL A 41 -1.44 -0.47 6.12
N ARG A 42 -1.85 0.51 5.30
CA ARG A 42 -1.30 0.71 3.95
C ARG A 42 0.21 0.92 3.97
N ASN A 43 0.70 1.81 4.84
CA ASN A 43 2.10 2.18 4.89
C ASN A 43 2.96 1.05 5.46
N ILE A 44 2.45 0.28 6.42
CA ILE A 44 3.11 -0.96 6.89
C ILE A 44 3.27 -1.95 5.73
N VAL A 45 2.20 -2.20 4.96
CA VAL A 45 2.24 -3.11 3.81
C VAL A 45 3.24 -2.62 2.75
N LEU A 46 3.21 -1.34 2.38
CA LEU A 46 4.13 -0.76 1.39
C LEU A 46 5.58 -0.84 1.86
N THR A 47 5.84 -0.57 3.15
CA THR A 47 7.18 -0.65 3.73
C THR A 47 7.69 -2.09 3.69
N TRP A 48 6.88 -3.07 4.08
CA TRP A 48 7.27 -4.48 4.03
C TRP A 48 7.52 -4.98 2.60
N LEU A 49 6.67 -4.60 1.65
CA LEU A 49 6.87 -4.94 0.23
C LEU A 49 8.17 -4.35 -0.33
N SER A 50 8.54 -3.15 0.14
CA SER A 50 9.78 -2.48 -0.23
C SER A 50 10.99 -3.19 0.37
N GLU A 51 10.93 -3.55 1.65
CA GLU A 51 11.99 -4.30 2.36
C GLU A 51 12.26 -5.66 1.70
N LYS A 52 11.21 -6.35 1.26
CA LYS A 52 11.33 -7.65 0.56
C LYS A 52 11.76 -7.53 -0.90
N SER A 53 12.04 -6.32 -1.40
CA SER A 53 12.36 -6.04 -2.81
C SER A 53 11.27 -6.44 -3.82
N ILE A 54 10.07 -6.85 -3.36
CA ILE A 54 8.95 -7.29 -4.21
C ILE A 54 8.50 -6.16 -5.15
N VAL A 55 8.45 -4.92 -4.64
CA VAL A 55 8.13 -3.74 -5.46
C VAL A 55 9.14 -3.59 -6.61
N SER A 56 10.43 -3.81 -6.34
CA SER A 56 11.47 -3.68 -7.37
C SER A 56 11.42 -4.81 -8.41
N GLU A 57 11.05 -6.03 -8.01
CA GLU A 57 10.95 -7.18 -8.89
C GLU A 57 9.73 -7.09 -9.81
N VAL A 58 8.59 -6.68 -9.26
CA VAL A 58 7.35 -6.45 -10.01
C VAL A 58 7.54 -5.29 -10.99
N ALA A 59 8.08 -4.16 -10.54
CA ALA A 59 8.36 -3.03 -11.44
C ALA A 59 9.29 -3.41 -12.60
N LYS A 60 10.34 -4.22 -12.34
CA LYS A 60 11.23 -4.73 -13.40
C LYS A 60 10.52 -5.67 -14.37
N LYS A 61 9.60 -6.53 -13.89
CA LYS A 61 8.81 -7.42 -14.75
C LYS A 61 7.82 -6.63 -15.62
N ASP A 62 7.14 -5.64 -15.05
CA ASP A 62 6.19 -4.81 -15.78
C ASP A 62 6.90 -4.00 -16.90
N LEU A 63 8.08 -3.43 -16.60
CA LEU A 63 8.91 -2.76 -17.61
C LEU A 63 9.38 -3.69 -18.74
N LYS A 64 9.67 -4.96 -18.44
CA LYS A 64 10.07 -5.96 -19.45
C LYS A 64 8.91 -6.44 -20.32
N THR A 65 7.67 -6.33 -19.84
CA THR A 65 6.48 -6.85 -20.54
C THR A 65 5.77 -5.78 -21.37
N GLY A 66 6.01 -4.50 -21.09
CA GLY A 66 5.49 -3.35 -21.87
C GLY A 66 6.35 -2.90 -23.05
N GLY A 67 7.42 -3.63 -23.39
CA GLY A 67 8.25 -3.40 -24.58
C GLY A 67 7.91 -4.42 -25.67
N GLY A 68 6.79 -4.20 -26.37
CA GLY A 68 6.34 -4.98 -27.52
C GLY A 68 5.46 -4.14 -28.42
#